data_AF-A0A2V9HE42-F1
#
_entry.id   AF-A0A2V9HE42-F1
#
_cell.length_a   1.000
_cell.length_b   1.000
_cell.length_c   1.000
_cell.angle_alpha   90.00
_cell.angle_beta   90.00
_cell.angle_gamma   90.00
#
_symmetry.space_group_name_H-M   'P 1'
#
loop_
_entity.id
_entity.type
_entity.pdbx_description
1 polymer ?
#
loop_
_entity_poly.entity_id
_entity_poly.type
_entity_poly.pdbx_seq_one_letter_code
_entity_poly.pdbx_strand_id
1 'polypeptide(L)'
;PHDKLDDAAYAMVIKAIDSDAEKDESNRKMLKEGLAALGSEFAASSENDRVAALKKMESSAFFQAMRLKTVQVLYATPMAYVFFGYEGEAFSKGGYLQRGFNDLRWLPEVPLEDGGPMPVGS
;
A
#
# COMPACT_ATOMS: atom_id res chain seq x y z
N PRO A 1 5.55 8.11 -1.83
CA PRO A 1 5.69 7.19 -2.99
C PRO A 1 4.67 7.47 -4.09
N HIS A 2 3.48 8.00 -3.75
CA HIS A 2 2.45 8.36 -4.71
C HIS A 2 1.94 9.78 -4.46
N ASP A 3 2.43 10.76 -5.22
CA ASP A 3 2.13 12.20 -5.01
C ASP A 3 0.67 12.58 -5.27
N LYS A 4 -0.06 11.72 -6.00
CA LYS A 4 -1.47 11.94 -6.36
C LYS A 4 -2.45 11.09 -5.53
N LEU A 5 -1.94 10.26 -4.63
CA LEU A 5 -2.79 9.48 -3.73
C LEU A 5 -3.20 10.37 -2.55
N ASP A 6 -4.47 10.31 -2.17
CA ASP A 6 -5.01 11.13 -1.08
C ASP A 6 -4.28 10.87 0.25
N ASP A 7 -3.99 11.94 0.99
CA ASP A 7 -3.35 11.91 2.31
C ASP A 7 -4.11 11.01 3.31
N ALA A 8 -5.43 10.85 3.14
CA ALA A 8 -6.24 9.93 3.93
C ALA A 8 -5.73 8.48 3.85
N ALA A 9 -5.18 8.04 2.71
CA ALA A 9 -4.60 6.70 2.59
C ALA A 9 -3.33 6.56 3.44
N TYR A 10 -2.50 7.61 3.52
CA TYR A 10 -1.32 7.64 4.38
C TYR A 10 -1.68 7.77 5.86
N ALA A 11 -2.72 8.53 6.21
CA ALA A 11 -3.20 8.65 7.58
C ALA A 11 -3.66 7.30 8.16
N MET A 12 -4.22 6.42 7.33
CA MET A 12 -4.59 5.06 7.74
C MET A 12 -3.37 4.22 8.16
N VAL A 13 -2.20 4.44 7.52
CA VAL A 13 -0.95 3.80 7.92
C VAL A 13 -0.55 4.24 9.32
N ILE A 14 -0.59 5.54 9.60
CA ILE A 14 -0.25 6.10 10.92
C ILE A 14 -1.19 5.55 11.99
N LYS A 15 -2.50 5.53 11.73
CA LYS A 15 -3.49 4.94 12.66
C LYS A 15 -3.19 3.48 12.98
N ALA A 16 -2.75 2.69 12.01
CA ALA A 16 -2.37 1.30 12.23
C ALA A 16 -1.08 1.16 13.07
N ILE A 17 -0.09 2.02 12.82
CA ILE A 17 1.15 2.08 13.62
C ILE A 17 0.84 2.45 15.06
N ASP A 18 0.01 3.47 15.29
CA ASP A 18 -0.41 3.90 16.62
C ASP A 18 -1.13 2.76 17.36
N SER A 19 -2.05 2.05 16.70
CA SER A 19 -2.75 0.90 17.30
C SER A 19 -1.81 -0.25 17.67
N ASP A 20 -0.75 -0.49 16.89
CA ASP A 20 0.25 -1.51 17.21
C ASP A 20 1.16 -1.05 18.37
N ALA A 21 1.52 0.24 18.41
CA ALA A 21 2.30 0.84 19.49
C ALA A 21 1.51 0.94 20.81
N GLU A 22 0.18 1.03 20.75
CA GLU A 22 -0.70 0.98 21.92
C GLU A 22 -0.63 -0.38 22.62
N LYS A 23 -0.49 -1.47 21.84
CA LYS A 23 -0.52 -2.86 22.33
C LYS A 23 0.85 -3.39 22.76
N ASP A 24 1.93 -2.79 22.29
CA ASP A 24 3.31 -3.25 22.54
C ASP A 24 4.23 -2.08 22.92
N GLU A 25 4.68 -2.08 24.17
CA GLU A 25 5.58 -1.06 24.72
C GLU A 25 6.98 -1.09 24.09
N SER A 26 7.49 -2.28 23.75
CA SER A 26 8.78 -2.43 23.06
C SER A 26 8.72 -1.80 21.67
N ASN A 27 7.64 -2.08 20.93
CA ASN A 27 7.38 -1.46 19.64
C ASN A 27 7.25 0.06 19.76
N ARG A 28 6.47 0.55 20.73
CA ARG A 28 6.34 1.98 21.00
C ARG A 28 7.67 2.66 21.28
N LYS A 29 8.54 2.01 22.08
CA LYS A 29 9.87 2.51 22.40
C LYS A 29 10.74 2.61 21.14
N MET A 30 10.78 1.54 20.34
CA MET A 30 11.52 1.48 19.07
C MET A 30 11.07 2.56 18.08
N LEU A 31 9.76 2.84 17.99
CA LEU A 31 9.23 3.95 17.18
C LEU A 31 9.69 5.31 17.68
N LYS A 32 9.61 5.57 18.99
CA LYS A 32 10.05 6.84 19.59
C LYS A 32 11.54 7.08 19.38
N GLU A 33 12.37 6.06 19.56
CA GLU A 33 13.81 6.15 19.35
C GLU A 33 14.15 6.40 17.87
N GLY A 34 13.47 5.74 16.94
CA GLY A 34 13.62 5.98 15.51
C GLY A 34 13.23 7.39 15.08
N LEU A 35 12.11 7.91 15.60
CA LEU A 35 11.69 9.30 15.38
C LEU A 35 12.70 10.29 15.95
N ALA A 36 13.23 10.04 17.16
CA ALA A 36 14.28 10.88 17.73
C ALA A 36 15.56 10.87 16.89
N ALA A 37 15.92 9.72 16.30
CA ALA A 37 17.08 9.59 15.43
C ALA A 37 16.95 10.33 14.09
N LEU A 38 15.73 10.59 13.61
CA LEU A 38 15.48 11.45 12.44
C LEU A 38 15.72 12.94 12.75
N GLY A 39 15.50 13.36 13.99
CA GLY A 39 15.65 14.75 14.45
C GLY A 39 14.42 15.62 14.17
N SER A 40 14.32 16.75 14.89
CA SER A 40 13.17 17.68 14.83
C SER A 40 12.97 18.31 13.44
N GLU A 41 14.07 18.57 12.73
CA GLU A 41 14.05 19.26 11.44
C GLU A 41 13.68 18.35 10.27
N PHE A 42 13.59 17.03 10.49
CA PHE A 42 13.34 16.07 9.40
C PHE A 42 12.08 16.42 8.61
N ALA A 43 10.97 16.75 9.28
CA ALA A 43 9.71 17.05 8.62
C ALA A 43 9.77 18.32 7.74
N ALA A 44 10.54 19.32 8.17
CA ALA A 44 10.71 20.61 7.49
C ALA A 44 11.84 20.61 6.44
N SER A 45 12.66 19.57 6.41
CA SER A 45 13.77 19.43 5.45
C SER A 45 13.28 19.18 4.02
N SER A 46 14.15 19.43 3.04
CA SER A 46 13.85 19.13 1.64
C SER A 46 13.59 17.63 1.44
N GLU A 47 12.82 17.26 0.41
CA GLU A 47 12.56 15.85 0.13
C GLU A 47 13.86 15.04 -0.08
N ASN A 48 14.82 15.62 -0.79
CA ASN A 48 16.13 14.99 -1.01
C ASN A 48 16.86 14.70 0.31
N ASP A 49 16.83 15.63 1.26
CA ASP A 49 17.45 15.45 2.57
C ASP A 49 16.73 14.39 3.39
N ARG A 50 15.39 14.39 3.36
CA ARG A 50 14.57 13.35 4.02
C ARG A 50 14.88 11.97 3.46
N VAL A 51 14.97 11.83 2.14
CA VAL A 51 15.34 10.57 1.48
C VAL A 51 16.76 10.14 1.87
N ALA A 52 17.72 11.06 1.90
CA ALA A 52 19.09 10.76 2.29
C ALA A 52 19.19 10.30 3.77
N ALA A 53 18.45 10.94 4.68
CA ALA A 53 18.38 10.54 6.08
C ALA A 53 17.76 9.14 6.24
N LEU A 54 16.66 8.87 5.55
CA LEU A 54 16.00 7.56 5.56
C LEU A 54 16.90 6.45 5.01
N LYS A 55 17.61 6.68 3.91
CA LYS A 55 18.57 5.71 3.34
C LYS A 55 19.66 5.31 4.33
N LYS A 56 20.18 6.25 5.12
CA LYS A 56 21.23 5.97 6.12
C LYS A 56 20.77 5.01 7.23
N MET A 57 19.47 4.96 7.51
CA MET A 57 18.89 4.10 8.53
C MET A 57 18.02 2.98 7.96
N GLU A 58 18.10 2.69 6.67
CA GLU A 58 17.25 1.71 5.99
C GLU A 58 17.33 0.32 6.62
N SER A 59 18.50 -0.09 7.14
CA SER A 59 18.69 -1.37 7.82
C SER A 59 18.19 -1.40 9.27
N SER A 60 17.71 -0.27 9.82
CA SER A 60 17.21 -0.20 11.19
C SER A 60 15.86 -0.90 11.34
N ALA A 61 15.59 -1.43 12.54
CA ALA A 61 14.28 -2.00 12.87
C ALA A 61 13.15 -0.97 12.68
N PHE A 62 13.39 0.29 13.02
CA PHE A 62 12.46 1.40 12.83
C PHE A 62 12.06 1.58 11.37
N PHE A 63 13.03 1.73 10.47
CA PHE A 63 12.73 1.93 9.05
C PHE A 63 12.00 0.72 8.47
N GLN A 64 12.45 -0.49 8.80
CA GLN A 64 11.81 -1.72 8.32
C GLN A 64 10.37 -1.87 8.83
N ALA A 65 10.10 -1.52 10.10
CA ALA A 65 8.74 -1.53 10.65
C ALA A 65 7.82 -0.53 9.93
N MET A 66 8.28 0.71 9.76
CA MET A 66 7.53 1.75 9.03
C MET A 66 7.26 1.35 7.58
N ARG A 67 8.27 0.82 6.88
CA ARG A 67 8.15 0.33 5.50
C ARG A 67 7.15 -0.81 5.39
N LEU A 68 7.30 -1.84 6.23
CA LEU A 68 6.43 -3.02 6.21
C LEU A 68 4.98 -2.62 6.47
N LYS A 69 4.72 -1.81 7.49
CA LYS A 69 3.36 -1.35 7.82
C LYS A 69 2.76 -0.50 6.72
N THR A 70 3.56 0.36 6.09
CA THR A 70 3.14 1.15 4.93
C THR A 70 2.72 0.24 3.78
N VAL A 71 3.51 -0.78 3.44
CA VAL A 71 3.15 -1.73 2.37
C VAL A 71 1.87 -2.49 2.71
N GLN A 72 1.75 -2.98 3.95
CA GLN A 72 0.58 -3.74 4.40
C GLN A 72 -0.72 -2.92 4.40
N VAL A 73 -0.64 -1.64 4.73
CA VAL A 73 -1.84 -0.80 4.92
C VAL A 73 -2.13 0.05 3.71
N LEU A 74 -1.16 0.78 3.18
CA LEU A 74 -1.37 1.75 2.09
C LEU A 74 -2.02 1.07 0.87
N TYR A 75 -1.50 -0.11 0.50
CA TYR A 75 -1.99 -0.86 -0.66
C TYR A 75 -3.18 -1.76 -0.37
N ALA A 76 -3.69 -1.82 0.86
CA ALA A 76 -4.83 -2.66 1.23
C ALA A 76 -6.13 -1.87 1.43
N THR A 77 -6.16 -0.59 1.05
CA THR A 77 -7.33 0.28 1.21
C THR A 77 -8.16 0.36 -0.08
N PRO A 78 -9.51 0.44 0.01
CA PRO A 78 -10.36 0.70 -1.16
C PRO A 78 -9.96 1.96 -1.94
N MET A 79 -9.47 2.99 -1.26
CA MET A 79 -8.98 4.22 -1.91
C MET A 79 -7.76 3.94 -2.79
N ALA A 80 -6.79 3.16 -2.29
CA ALA A 80 -5.64 2.74 -3.08
C ALA A 80 -6.07 1.83 -4.24
N TYR A 81 -7.02 0.92 -4.02
CA TYR A 81 -7.54 0.05 -5.07
C TYR A 81 -8.13 0.86 -6.23
N VAL A 82 -9.02 1.81 -5.94
CA VAL A 82 -9.60 2.71 -6.94
C VAL A 82 -8.50 3.51 -7.66
N PHE A 83 -7.54 4.06 -6.91
CA PHE A 83 -6.45 4.85 -7.49
C PHE A 83 -5.55 4.03 -8.42
N PHE A 84 -5.25 2.78 -8.07
CA PHE A 84 -4.42 1.88 -8.88
C PHE A 84 -5.21 1.08 -9.92
N GLY A 85 -6.54 1.27 -10.01
CA GLY A 85 -7.40 0.50 -10.91
C GLY A 85 -7.51 -0.98 -10.53
N TYR A 86 -7.18 -1.34 -9.29
CA TYR A 86 -7.44 -2.69 -8.77
C TYR A 86 -8.88 -2.76 -8.29
N GLU A 87 -9.63 -3.76 -8.76
CA GLU A 87 -11.04 -3.87 -8.39
C GLU A 87 -11.25 -4.40 -6.96
N GLY A 88 -10.21 -4.89 -6.29
CA GLY A 88 -10.32 -5.57 -5.00
C GLY A 88 -10.43 -7.09 -5.14
N GLU A 89 -10.57 -7.79 -4.01
CA GLU A 89 -10.67 -9.26 -4.01
C GLU A 89 -11.92 -9.77 -4.75
N ALA A 90 -11.79 -10.90 -5.44
CA ALA A 90 -12.87 -11.48 -6.24
C ALA A 90 -13.56 -12.69 -5.59
N PHE A 91 -12.99 -13.24 -4.51
CA PHE A 91 -13.52 -14.40 -3.81
C PHE A 91 -14.94 -14.15 -3.26
N SER A 92 -15.20 -13.02 -2.57
CA SER A 92 -16.56 -12.71 -2.11
C SER A 92 -17.53 -12.35 -3.25
N LYS A 93 -17.01 -12.22 -4.47
CA LYS A 93 -17.75 -11.82 -5.68
C LYS A 93 -17.94 -12.97 -6.67
N GLY A 94 -17.68 -14.22 -6.28
CA GLY A 94 -17.87 -15.39 -7.13
C GLY A 94 -16.67 -15.73 -8.03
N GLY A 95 -15.50 -15.17 -7.75
CA GLY A 95 -14.25 -15.39 -8.48
C GLY A 95 -14.01 -14.39 -9.61
N TYR A 96 -12.88 -14.56 -10.31
CA TYR A 96 -12.46 -13.66 -11.40
C TYR A 96 -13.17 -13.88 -12.72
N LEU A 97 -13.98 -14.94 -12.82
CA LEU A 97 -14.56 -15.37 -14.08
C LEU A 97 -15.44 -14.28 -14.73
N GLN A 98 -16.17 -13.52 -13.91
CA GLN A 98 -17.05 -12.43 -14.36
C GLN A 98 -16.58 -11.07 -13.81
N ARG A 99 -15.27 -10.93 -13.51
CA ARG A 99 -14.75 -9.74 -12.82
C ARG A 99 -13.29 -9.45 -13.15
N GLY A 100 -13.05 -8.46 -14.02
CA GLY A 100 -11.75 -7.85 -14.24
C GLY A 100 -10.75 -8.65 -15.08
N PHE A 101 -10.86 -9.99 -15.16
CA PHE A 101 -9.93 -10.82 -15.91
C PHE A 101 -9.96 -10.52 -17.42
N ASN A 102 -11.16 -10.29 -17.97
CA ASN A 102 -11.36 -10.00 -19.39
C ASN A 102 -11.44 -8.49 -19.70
N ASP A 103 -11.38 -7.61 -18.70
CA ASP A 103 -11.49 -6.15 -18.87
C ASP A 103 -10.15 -5.49 -19.26
N LEU A 104 -9.31 -6.23 -20.00
CA LEU A 104 -7.96 -5.82 -20.38
C LEU A 104 -8.00 -4.75 -21.48
N ARG A 105 -7.87 -3.48 -21.10
CA ARG A 105 -7.89 -2.35 -22.05
C ARG A 105 -6.72 -2.30 -23.04
N TRP A 106 -5.72 -3.17 -22.89
CA TRP A 106 -4.48 -3.17 -23.68
C TRP A 106 -4.42 -4.29 -24.73
N LEU A 107 -5.39 -5.20 -24.74
CA LEU A 107 -5.56 -6.18 -25.82
C LEU A 107 -6.72 -5.75 -26.73
N PRO A 108 -6.62 -5.98 -28.05
CA PRO A 108 -7.77 -5.88 -28.92
C PRO A 108 -8.83 -6.90 -28.52
N GLU A 109 -10.09 -6.57 -28.78
CA GLU A 109 -11.21 -7.48 -28.55
C GLU A 109 -11.05 -8.72 -29.44
N VAL A 110 -11.04 -9.90 -28.81
CA VAL A 110 -10.83 -11.17 -29.51
C VAL A 110 -12.15 -11.62 -30.14
N PRO A 111 -12.20 -11.91 -31.45
CA PRO A 111 -13.39 -12.50 -32.07
C PRO A 111 -13.83 -13.76 -31.33
N LEU A 112 -15.15 -13.96 -31.17
CA LEU A 112 -15.70 -15.08 -30.39
C LEU A 112 -15.24 -16.46 -30.88
N GLU A 113 -15.00 -16.60 -32.18
CA GLU A 113 -14.49 -17.81 -32.84
C GLU A 113 -13.04 -18.15 -32.50
N ASP A 114 -12.25 -17.13 -32.15
CA ASP A 114 -10.86 -17.26 -31.71
C ASP A 114 -10.74 -17.31 -30.17
N GLY A 115 -11.88 -17.21 -29.47
CA GLY A 115 -11.98 -17.30 -28.02
C GLY A 115 -11.90 -18.75 -27.52
N GLY A 116 -11.24 -18.95 -26.37
CA GLY A 116 -11.32 -20.22 -25.65
C GLY A 116 -12.74 -20.49 -25.14
N PRO A 117 -13.05 -21.74 -24.73
CA PRO A 117 -14.37 -22.09 -24.21
C PRO A 117 -14.69 -21.26 -22.96
N MET A 118 -15.74 -20.47 -23.04
CA MET A 118 -16.28 -19.74 -21.90
C MET A 118 -17.09 -20.71 -21.03
N PRO A 119 -16.94 -20.69 -19.70
CA PRO A 119 -17.84 -21.41 -18.81
C PRO A 119 -19.24 -20.80 -18.97
N VAL A 120 -20.05 -21.48 -19.76
CA VAL A 120 -21.47 -21.22 -19.91
C VAL A 120 -22.14 -21.40 -18.55
N GLY A 121 -22.88 -20.37 -18.11
CA GLY A 121 -23.51 -20.34 -16.80
C GLY A 121 -24.50 -21.49 -16.60
N SER A 122 -24.51 -22.03 -15.37
CA SER A 122 -25.65 -22.75 -14.79
C SER A 122 -26.59 -21.78 -14.10
#